data_AF-A0A800DLQ1-F1
#
_entry.id   AF-A0A800DLQ1-F1
#
_cell.length_a   1.000
_cell.length_b   1.000
_cell.length_c   1.000
_cell.angle_alpha   90.00
_cell.angle_beta   90.00
_cell.angle_gamma   90.00
#
_symmetry.space_group_name_H-M   'P 1'
#
loop_
_entity.id
_entity.type
_entity.pdbx_description
1 polymer ?
#
loop_
_entity_poly.entity_id
_entity_poly.type
_entity_poly.pdbx_seq_one_letter_code
_entity_poly.pdbx_strand_id
1 'polypeptide(L)'
;FAQVSIAEPVVDYDINCGNISAAVGAYAVDEGIVEVTEPVTRVRIHNTNTGRVLVAEVPVVNGAAAVEGDLVIQGVPGSGAPIALDFGETAGGVTGSLLPTGRELDVLDASIGPVEVSIIDVSNLTVFFPAAAVGMSGTELPSEFTEEHLEAIEAVKQAAAKALGMGTDGLIPVPALVAEPADFTSYATGKVVSANEIDLIARVVGGRPAVPHKAYPGTVGACTGVAARIPGTTVHRVTRQPGEGEIRIGHMSGVMPVRARVGRSGEEWKVEEAVYYRTARRLAEGRAYIRTSALSSGPGER
;
A
#
# COMPACT_ATOMS: atom_id res chain seq x y z
N PHE A 1 7.41 -8.44 -8.69
CA PHE A 1 7.02 -8.86 -7.33
C PHE A 1 6.19 -10.13 -7.42
N ALA A 2 6.32 -11.02 -6.44
CA ALA A 2 5.55 -12.25 -6.33
C ALA A 2 5.27 -12.50 -4.85
N GLN A 3 4.00 -12.64 -4.48
CA GLN A 3 3.60 -13.03 -3.14
C GLN A 3 3.55 -14.56 -3.09
N VAL A 4 4.45 -15.17 -2.32
CA VAL A 4 4.43 -16.61 -2.09
C VAL A 4 3.46 -16.91 -0.94
N SER A 5 2.50 -17.80 -1.18
CA SER A 5 1.59 -18.25 -0.12
C SER A 5 2.32 -19.16 0.87
N ILE A 6 1.97 -19.04 2.15
CA ILE A 6 2.51 -19.90 3.22
C ILE A 6 1.66 -21.17 3.36
N ALA A 7 0.35 -21.06 3.10
CA ALA A 7 -0.61 -22.13 3.31
C ALA A 7 -0.83 -22.99 2.06
N GLU A 8 -0.67 -22.39 0.87
CA GLU A 8 -1.02 -23.01 -0.40
C GLU A 8 0.18 -23.00 -1.36
N PRO A 9 0.26 -23.96 -2.30
CA PRO A 9 1.34 -24.01 -3.30
C PRO A 9 1.11 -23.01 -4.44
N VAL A 10 0.86 -21.73 -4.10
CA VAL A 10 0.52 -20.66 -5.04
C VAL A 10 1.51 -19.51 -4.92
N VAL A 11 1.85 -18.92 -6.06
CA VAL A 11 2.65 -17.70 -6.18
C VAL A 11 1.83 -16.67 -6.95
N ASP A 12 1.35 -15.64 -6.25
CA ASP A 12 0.49 -14.59 -6.82
C ASP A 12 1.33 -13.41 -7.36
N TYR A 13 1.00 -12.96 -8.57
CA TYR A 13 1.68 -11.85 -9.25
C TYR A 13 0.76 -10.62 -9.42
N ASP A 14 -0.38 -10.59 -8.73
CA ASP A 14 -1.44 -9.58 -8.96
C ASP A 14 -1.09 -8.17 -8.48
N ILE A 15 -0.12 -8.02 -7.58
CA ILE A 15 0.14 -6.77 -6.88
C ILE A 15 1.57 -6.28 -7.03
N ASN A 16 1.76 -4.98 -6.80
CA ASN A 16 3.06 -4.45 -6.39
C ASN A 16 3.25 -4.57 -4.88
N CYS A 17 4.51 -4.66 -4.44
CA CYS A 17 4.89 -4.48 -3.04
C CYS A 17 5.83 -3.28 -2.88
N GLY A 18 5.25 -2.16 -2.46
CA GLY A 18 5.98 -0.92 -2.30
C GLY A 18 7.10 -0.94 -1.25
N ASN A 19 7.06 -1.86 -0.27
CA ASN A 19 8.16 -2.03 0.68
C ASN A 19 9.39 -2.66 0.01
N ILE A 20 9.18 -3.64 -0.87
CA ILE A 20 10.26 -4.30 -1.61
C ILE A 20 10.84 -3.38 -2.68
N SER A 21 10.06 -2.44 -3.23
CA SER A 21 10.54 -1.46 -4.21
C SER A 21 11.70 -0.59 -3.68
N ALA A 22 11.77 -0.29 -2.38
CA ALA A 22 12.92 0.41 -1.79
C ALA A 22 14.21 -0.41 -1.91
N ALA A 23 14.13 -1.71 -1.65
CA ALA A 23 15.26 -2.62 -1.80
C ALA A 23 15.66 -2.79 -3.27
N VAL A 24 14.71 -2.74 -4.22
CA VAL A 24 15.03 -2.76 -5.66
C VAL A 24 15.88 -1.55 -6.05
N GLY A 25 15.52 -0.36 -5.57
CA GLY A 25 16.32 0.86 -5.82
C GLY A 25 17.75 0.73 -5.26
N ALA A 26 17.88 0.35 -3.99
CA ALA A 26 19.18 0.15 -3.36
C ALA A 26 20.01 -0.95 -4.06
N TYR A 27 19.40 -2.07 -4.41
CA TYR A 27 20.06 -3.16 -5.12
C TYR A 27 20.54 -2.73 -6.51
N ALA A 28 19.76 -1.94 -7.24
CA ALA A 28 20.18 -1.43 -8.55
C ALA A 28 21.42 -0.53 -8.47
N VAL A 29 21.54 0.27 -7.41
CA VAL A 29 22.73 1.09 -7.12
C VAL A 29 23.93 0.19 -6.80
N ASP A 30 23.78 -0.69 -5.79
CA ASP A 30 24.88 -1.53 -5.30
C ASP A 30 25.44 -2.49 -6.36
N GLU A 31 24.60 -3.00 -7.25
CA GLU A 31 24.99 -3.93 -8.31
C GLU A 31 25.42 -3.25 -9.61
N GLY A 32 25.43 -1.90 -9.66
CA GLY A 32 25.81 -1.15 -10.85
C GLY A 32 24.86 -1.34 -12.04
N ILE A 33 23.58 -1.64 -11.78
CA ILE A 33 22.53 -1.74 -12.81
C ILE A 33 22.19 -0.35 -13.36
N VAL A 34 22.40 0.70 -12.56
CA VAL A 34 22.21 2.10 -12.94
C VAL A 34 23.49 2.90 -12.76
N GLU A 35 23.60 4.02 -13.47
CA GLU A 35 24.64 5.01 -13.22
C GLU A 35 24.41 5.67 -11.86
N VAL A 36 25.45 5.64 -11.02
CA VAL A 36 25.39 6.14 -9.65
C VAL A 36 25.72 7.63 -9.61
N THR A 37 24.82 8.42 -9.00
CA THR A 37 24.99 9.87 -8.76
C THR A 37 24.85 10.16 -7.26
N GLU A 38 25.81 10.90 -6.71
CA GLU A 38 25.77 11.38 -5.33
C GLU A 38 25.23 12.83 -5.25
N PRO A 39 24.56 13.22 -4.14
CA PRO A 39 24.29 12.43 -2.93
C PRO A 39 23.06 11.50 -3.05
N VAL A 40 22.29 11.61 -4.13
CA VAL A 40 21.06 10.84 -4.36
C VAL A 40 21.02 10.33 -5.79
N THR A 41 20.85 9.02 -5.95
CA THR A 41 20.63 8.38 -7.25
C THR A 41 19.13 8.18 -7.48
N ARG A 42 18.64 8.69 -8.62
CA ARG A 42 17.24 8.53 -9.03
C ARG A 42 17.08 7.27 -9.90
N VAL A 43 16.46 6.24 -9.35
CA VAL A 43 16.23 4.94 -10.02
C VAL A 43 14.80 4.88 -10.54
N ARG A 44 14.61 4.76 -11.86
CA ARG A 44 13.30 4.51 -12.49
C ARG A 44 13.07 3.01 -12.57
N ILE A 45 12.06 2.52 -11.85
CA ILE A 45 11.78 1.09 -11.70
C ILE A 45 10.51 0.76 -12.48
N HIS A 46 10.64 0.02 -13.58
CA HIS A 46 9.49 -0.56 -14.28
C HIS A 46 8.99 -1.79 -13.53
N ASN A 47 7.82 -1.69 -12.91
CA ASN A 47 7.18 -2.81 -12.24
C ASN A 47 6.37 -3.64 -13.24
N THR A 48 6.84 -4.85 -13.53
CA THR A 48 6.21 -5.75 -14.50
C THR A 48 4.83 -6.25 -14.07
N ASN A 49 4.48 -6.23 -12.78
CA ASN A 49 3.16 -6.65 -12.31
C ASN A 49 2.06 -5.66 -12.71
N THR A 50 2.39 -4.36 -12.73
CA THR A 50 1.43 -3.29 -13.01
C THR A 50 1.68 -2.58 -14.34
N GLY A 51 2.80 -2.87 -15.01
CA GLY A 51 3.24 -2.18 -16.23
C GLY A 51 3.60 -0.71 -16.01
N ARG A 52 3.70 -0.25 -14.75
CA ARG A 52 3.95 1.15 -14.39
C ARG A 52 5.36 1.39 -13.88
N VAL A 53 5.80 2.64 -13.99
CA VAL A 53 7.09 3.08 -13.49
C VAL A 53 6.88 3.76 -12.14
N LEU A 54 7.70 3.37 -11.15
CA LEU A 54 7.86 4.11 -9.90
C LEU A 54 9.30 4.62 -9.81
N VAL A 55 9.52 5.66 -9.02
CA VAL A 55 10.84 6.27 -8.87
C VAL A 55 11.34 6.07 -7.45
N ALA A 56 12.56 5.57 -7.29
CA ALA A 56 13.25 5.54 -6.01
C ALA A 56 14.36 6.59 -6.01
N GLU A 57 14.33 7.48 -5.03
CA GLU A 57 15.45 8.39 -4.73
C GLU A 57 16.26 7.74 -3.61
N VAL A 58 17.39 7.16 -4.00
CA VAL A 58 18.25 6.35 -3.12
C VAL A 58 19.42 7.24 -2.67
N PRO A 59 19.59 7.51 -1.38
CA PRO A 59 20.79 8.17 -0.89
C PRO A 59 22.02 7.29 -1.14
N VAL A 60 23.10 7.89 -1.59
CA VAL A 60 24.34 7.19 -1.95
C VAL A 60 25.53 7.79 -1.22
N VAL A 61 26.41 6.93 -0.72
CA VAL A 61 27.67 7.31 -0.06
C VAL A 61 28.79 6.40 -0.54
N ASN A 62 29.86 6.98 -1.07
CA ASN A 62 31.01 6.27 -1.65
C ASN A 62 30.60 5.27 -2.73
N GLY A 63 29.65 5.66 -3.59
CA GLY A 63 29.17 4.85 -4.71
C GLY A 63 28.25 3.67 -4.33
N ALA A 64 27.86 3.52 -3.07
CA ALA A 64 26.95 2.47 -2.60
C ALA A 64 25.67 3.08 -2.00
N ALA A 65 24.57 2.32 -2.00
CA ALA A 65 23.34 2.75 -1.34
C ALA A 65 23.59 2.95 0.16
N ALA A 66 23.22 4.12 0.68
CA ALA A 66 23.39 4.42 2.09
C ALA A 66 22.48 3.52 2.94
N VAL A 67 23.03 2.98 4.02
CA VAL A 67 22.28 2.16 4.99
C VAL A 67 21.95 2.98 6.24
N GLU A 68 22.93 3.72 6.76
CA GLU A 68 22.79 4.53 7.97
C GLU A 68 22.07 5.85 7.69
N GLY A 69 21.22 6.25 8.63
CA GLY A 69 20.44 7.49 8.59
C GLY A 69 19.55 7.61 9.83
N ASP A 70 18.75 8.66 9.88
CA ASP A 70 17.92 9.03 11.04
C ASP A 70 16.43 8.71 10.84
N LEU A 71 16.02 8.20 9.67
CA LEU A 71 14.63 7.83 9.42
C LEU A 71 14.24 6.59 10.21
N VAL A 72 13.23 6.75 11.06
CA VAL A 72 12.59 5.65 11.81
C VAL A 72 11.34 5.20 11.07
N ILE A 73 11.28 3.91 10.72
CA ILE A 73 10.09 3.28 10.14
C ILE A 73 9.43 2.41 11.21
N GLN A 74 8.16 2.69 11.51
CA GLN A 74 7.39 1.90 12.48
C GLN A 74 7.32 0.43 12.03
N GLY A 75 7.76 -0.48 12.91
CA GLY A 75 7.89 -1.91 12.62
C GLY A 75 9.32 -2.36 12.24
N VAL A 76 10.29 -1.44 12.11
CA VAL A 76 11.70 -1.75 11.89
C VAL A 76 12.53 -1.25 13.09
N PRO A 77 13.29 -2.11 13.78
CA PRO A 77 14.16 -1.66 14.87
C PRO A 77 15.29 -0.72 14.40
N GLY A 78 15.45 0.42 15.08
CA GLY A 78 16.49 1.40 14.78
C GLY A 78 16.08 2.45 13.74
N SER A 79 17.06 3.04 13.06
CA SER A 79 16.90 4.01 11.98
C SER A 79 17.74 3.62 10.76
N GLY A 80 17.47 4.23 9.61
CA GLY A 80 18.24 4.01 8.39
C GLY A 80 18.15 5.18 7.41
N ALA A 81 18.85 5.08 6.29
CA ALA A 81 18.83 6.10 5.25
C ALA A 81 17.44 6.24 4.60
N PRO A 82 16.92 7.47 4.41
CA PRO A 82 15.60 7.70 3.84
C PRO A 82 15.61 7.49 2.32
N ILE A 83 14.98 6.41 1.84
CA ILE A 83 14.70 6.19 0.43
C ILE A 83 13.28 6.70 0.15
N ALA A 84 13.17 7.74 -0.69
CA ALA A 84 11.88 8.23 -1.14
C ALA A 84 11.39 7.36 -2.30
N LEU A 85 10.15 6.89 -2.23
CA LEU A 85 9.50 6.16 -3.30
C LEU A 85 8.33 6.96 -3.83
N ASP A 86 8.41 7.40 -5.08
CA ASP A 86 7.34 8.13 -5.77
C ASP A 86 6.56 7.21 -6.72
N PHE A 87 5.25 7.16 -6.48
CA PHE A 87 4.28 6.39 -7.25
C PHE A 87 3.41 7.28 -8.16
N GLY A 88 3.75 8.55 -8.34
CA GLY A 88 2.96 9.48 -9.16
C GLY A 88 2.70 9.00 -10.59
N GLU A 89 3.67 8.28 -11.20
CA GLU A 89 3.56 7.71 -12.55
C GLU A 89 2.80 6.35 -12.60
N THR A 90 2.10 5.96 -11.53
CA THR A 90 1.45 4.63 -11.43
C THR A 90 -0.09 4.64 -11.50
N ALA A 91 -0.69 5.79 -11.80
CA ALA A 91 -2.14 5.90 -11.96
C ALA A 91 -2.66 5.03 -13.12
N GLY A 92 -3.84 4.41 -12.92
CA GLY A 92 -4.47 3.52 -13.88
C GLY A 92 -3.70 2.23 -14.14
N GLY A 93 -2.86 1.78 -13.20
CA GLY A 93 -2.01 0.59 -13.33
C GLY A 93 -2.74 -0.63 -13.85
N VAL A 94 -3.90 -0.93 -13.26
CA VAL A 94 -4.67 -2.15 -13.50
C VAL A 94 -5.81 -1.90 -14.49
N THR A 95 -6.50 -0.78 -14.34
CA THR A 95 -7.77 -0.48 -14.98
C THR A 95 -7.66 0.53 -16.12
N GLY A 96 -6.51 1.19 -16.25
CA GLY A 96 -6.27 2.23 -17.25
C GLY A 96 -6.70 3.65 -16.85
N SER A 97 -7.39 3.83 -15.71
CA SER A 97 -7.86 5.14 -15.21
C SER A 97 -7.61 5.26 -13.70
N LEU A 98 -7.36 6.47 -13.19
CA LEU A 98 -7.23 6.72 -11.74
C LEU A 98 -8.53 6.42 -10.98
N LEU A 99 -9.67 6.80 -11.57
CA LEU A 99 -11.02 6.53 -11.07
C LEU A 99 -11.68 5.55 -12.06
N PRO A 100 -11.64 4.23 -11.81
CA PRO A 100 -12.07 3.23 -12.78
C PRO A 100 -13.57 3.32 -13.13
N THR A 101 -14.38 3.78 -12.19
CA THR A 101 -15.84 4.01 -12.36
C THR A 101 -16.16 5.40 -12.92
N GLY A 102 -15.15 6.26 -13.06
CA GLY A 102 -15.30 7.67 -13.42
C GLY A 102 -15.89 8.55 -12.31
N ARG A 103 -16.02 8.05 -11.08
CA ARG A 103 -16.60 8.78 -9.94
C ARG A 103 -15.66 8.77 -8.75
N GLU A 104 -15.66 9.86 -7.99
CA GLU A 104 -14.96 9.93 -6.70
C GLU A 104 -15.65 9.08 -5.63
N LEU A 105 -16.96 8.84 -5.77
CA LEU A 105 -17.78 8.07 -4.85
C LEU A 105 -18.78 7.20 -5.63
N ASP A 106 -18.88 5.93 -5.25
CA ASP A 106 -19.90 5.00 -5.69
C ASP A 106 -20.68 4.44 -4.49
N VAL A 107 -21.87 3.91 -4.75
CA VAL A 107 -22.63 3.10 -3.79
C VAL A 107 -22.70 1.69 -4.35
N LEU A 108 -22.07 0.73 -3.68
CA LEU A 108 -22.07 -0.67 -4.07
C LEU A 108 -23.12 -1.45 -3.28
N ASP A 109 -23.83 -2.35 -3.97
CA ASP A 109 -24.71 -3.33 -3.33
C ASP A 109 -23.88 -4.55 -2.90
N ALA A 110 -23.48 -4.58 -1.62
CA ALA A 110 -22.76 -5.70 -1.02
C ALA A 110 -23.74 -6.63 -0.27
N SER A 111 -23.31 -7.84 0.09
CA SER A 111 -24.17 -8.77 0.85
C SER A 111 -24.54 -8.25 2.25
N ILE A 112 -23.84 -7.23 2.73
CA ILE A 112 -24.11 -6.50 3.98
C ILE A 112 -25.02 -5.28 3.80
N GLY A 113 -25.50 -5.04 2.57
CA GLY A 113 -26.28 -3.87 2.18
C GLY A 113 -25.49 -2.84 1.36
N PRO A 114 -26.08 -1.67 1.08
CA PRO A 114 -25.43 -0.62 0.30
C PRO A 114 -24.28 0.02 1.06
N VAL A 115 -23.12 0.13 0.42
CA VAL A 115 -21.90 0.72 1.00
C VAL A 115 -21.35 1.82 0.09
N GLU A 116 -21.11 3.01 0.65
CA GLU A 116 -20.38 4.07 -0.04
C GLU A 116 -18.88 3.71 -0.13
N VAL A 117 -18.33 3.76 -1.34
CA VAL A 117 -16.92 3.45 -1.59
C VAL A 117 -16.28 4.47 -2.52
N SER A 118 -14.95 4.52 -2.47
CA SER A 118 -14.12 5.12 -3.53
C SER A 118 -13.19 4.05 -4.06
N ILE A 119 -13.20 3.83 -5.38
CA ILE A 119 -12.29 2.88 -6.04
C ILE A 119 -11.22 3.70 -6.74
N ILE A 120 -9.96 3.54 -6.30
CA ILE A 120 -8.83 4.31 -6.81
C ILE A 120 -7.76 3.33 -7.33
N ASP A 121 -7.26 3.60 -8.52
CA ASP A 121 -6.19 2.82 -9.14
C ASP A 121 -4.92 3.65 -9.28
N VAL A 122 -4.10 3.63 -8.23
CA VAL A 122 -2.72 4.14 -8.24
C VAL A 122 -1.90 3.28 -7.30
N SER A 123 -0.68 2.92 -7.69
CA SER A 123 0.18 1.94 -7.02
C SER A 123 -0.39 0.51 -7.00
N ASN A 124 -1.55 0.31 -6.37
CA ASN A 124 -2.41 -0.87 -6.44
C ASN A 124 -3.88 -0.41 -6.46
N LEU A 125 -4.71 -1.08 -7.26
CA LEU A 125 -6.15 -0.90 -7.26
C LEU A 125 -6.72 -1.16 -5.85
N THR A 126 -7.38 -0.16 -5.27
CA THR A 126 -7.84 -0.17 -3.87
C THR A 126 -9.29 0.29 -3.78
N VAL A 127 -10.10 -0.38 -2.98
CA VAL A 127 -11.45 0.05 -2.60
C VAL A 127 -11.42 0.60 -1.19
N PHE A 128 -11.77 1.88 -1.04
CA PHE A 128 -11.83 2.59 0.23
C PHE A 128 -13.27 2.75 0.70
N PHE A 129 -13.54 2.40 1.95
CA PHE A 129 -14.87 2.55 2.55
C PHE A 129 -14.80 2.91 4.04
N PRO A 130 -15.82 3.57 4.60
CA PRO A 130 -15.83 3.90 6.03
C PRO A 130 -15.78 2.66 6.91
N ALA A 131 -14.99 2.68 7.98
CA ALA A 131 -14.92 1.56 8.93
C ALA A 131 -16.31 1.21 9.52
N ALA A 132 -17.15 2.23 9.74
CA ALA A 132 -18.51 2.06 10.24
C ALA A 132 -19.42 1.23 9.33
N ALA A 133 -19.11 1.13 8.02
CA ALA A 133 -19.89 0.33 7.07
C ALA A 133 -19.82 -1.17 7.37
N VAL A 134 -18.81 -1.61 8.12
CA VAL A 134 -18.63 -3.01 8.57
C VAL A 134 -18.68 -3.12 10.10
N GLY A 135 -19.30 -2.15 10.78
CA GLY A 135 -19.47 -2.16 12.23
C GLY A 135 -18.22 -1.80 13.04
N MET A 136 -17.18 -1.28 12.39
CA MET A 136 -15.89 -0.97 13.03
C MET A 136 -15.71 0.54 13.26
N SER A 137 -14.93 0.89 14.27
CA SER A 137 -14.51 2.26 14.56
C SER A 137 -13.25 2.67 13.78
N GLY A 138 -12.43 1.69 13.36
CA GLY A 138 -11.14 1.88 12.71
C GLY A 138 -9.95 1.85 13.68
N THR A 139 -10.16 1.89 15.00
CA THR A 139 -9.09 1.88 16.00
C THR A 139 -8.72 0.47 16.49
N GLU A 140 -9.38 -0.57 15.98
CA GLU A 140 -9.22 -1.96 16.42
C GLU A 140 -7.79 -2.49 16.23
N LEU A 141 -7.37 -3.28 17.21
CA LEU A 141 -6.18 -4.14 17.18
C LEU A 141 -6.45 -5.41 16.37
N PRO A 142 -5.40 -6.10 15.88
CA PRO A 142 -5.56 -7.34 15.12
C PRO A 142 -6.43 -8.41 15.80
N SER A 143 -6.40 -8.49 17.14
CA SER A 143 -7.19 -9.46 17.92
C SER A 143 -8.67 -9.12 18.03
N GLU A 144 -9.07 -7.91 17.65
CA GLU A 144 -10.45 -7.41 17.74
C GLU A 144 -11.20 -7.56 16.40
N PHE A 145 -10.52 -8.02 15.34
CA PHE A 145 -11.15 -8.42 14.09
C PHE A 145 -11.84 -9.77 14.28
N THR A 146 -13.17 -9.77 14.25
CA THR A 146 -14.00 -10.98 14.28
C THR A 146 -14.13 -11.58 12.89
N GLU A 147 -14.60 -12.82 12.81
CA GLU A 147 -14.93 -13.47 11.53
C GLU A 147 -15.98 -12.66 10.76
N GLU A 148 -17.02 -12.16 11.45
CA GLU A 148 -18.07 -11.30 10.89
C GLU A 148 -17.49 -10.01 10.27
N HIS A 149 -16.50 -9.37 10.91
CA HIS A 149 -15.81 -8.20 10.34
C HIS A 149 -15.07 -8.58 9.06
N LEU A 150 -14.34 -9.70 9.05
CA LEU A 150 -13.57 -10.15 7.89
C LEU A 150 -14.49 -10.52 6.70
N GLU A 151 -15.61 -11.19 6.98
CA GLU A 151 -16.63 -11.52 5.99
C GLU A 151 -17.28 -10.26 5.40
N ALA A 152 -17.60 -9.26 6.22
CA ALA A 152 -18.16 -7.99 5.77
C ALA A 152 -17.17 -7.20 4.89
N ILE A 153 -15.88 -7.20 5.25
CA ILE A 153 -14.82 -6.58 4.46
C ILE A 153 -14.64 -7.27 3.11
N GLU A 154 -14.65 -8.61 3.09
CA GLU A 154 -14.58 -9.39 1.87
C GLU A 154 -15.82 -9.15 0.99
N ALA A 155 -17.01 -9.00 1.58
CA ALA A 155 -18.23 -8.67 0.84
C ALA A 155 -18.11 -7.35 0.06
N VAL A 156 -17.53 -6.31 0.67
CA VAL A 156 -17.29 -5.02 -0.01
C VAL A 156 -16.26 -5.17 -1.13
N LYS A 157 -15.16 -5.89 -0.87
CA LYS A 157 -14.14 -6.20 -1.89
C LYS A 157 -14.76 -6.91 -3.09
N GLN A 158 -15.57 -7.94 -2.87
CA GLN A 158 -16.23 -8.70 -3.93
C GLN A 158 -17.21 -7.85 -4.72
N ALA A 159 -17.98 -6.98 -4.05
CA ALA A 159 -18.87 -6.04 -4.72
C ALA A 159 -18.08 -5.08 -5.63
N ALA A 160 -16.94 -4.58 -5.16
CA ALA A 160 -16.07 -3.71 -5.94
C ALA A 160 -15.44 -4.43 -7.14
N ALA A 161 -14.94 -5.66 -6.95
CA ALA A 161 -14.42 -6.48 -8.04
C ALA A 161 -15.48 -6.70 -9.14
N LYS A 162 -16.72 -7.04 -8.74
CA LYS A 162 -17.87 -7.21 -9.66
C LYS A 162 -18.19 -5.92 -10.41
N ALA A 163 -18.22 -4.77 -9.73
CA ALA A 163 -18.48 -3.47 -10.35
C ALA A 163 -17.43 -3.10 -11.41
N LEU A 164 -16.20 -3.60 -11.26
CA LEU A 164 -15.10 -3.43 -12.21
C LEU A 164 -15.03 -4.52 -13.28
N GLY A 165 -15.92 -5.52 -13.26
CA GLY A 165 -15.89 -6.66 -14.18
C GLY A 165 -14.70 -7.61 -13.96
N MET A 166 -14.15 -7.64 -12.74
CA MET A 166 -13.00 -8.46 -12.36
C MET A 166 -13.44 -9.74 -11.63
N GLY A 167 -12.56 -10.75 -11.60
CA GLY A 167 -12.75 -11.93 -10.76
C GLY A 167 -12.69 -11.58 -9.27
N THR A 168 -13.49 -12.27 -8.45
CA THR A 168 -13.61 -11.99 -7.01
C THR A 168 -12.53 -12.64 -6.16
N ASP A 169 -11.83 -13.63 -6.71
CA ASP A 169 -10.92 -14.48 -5.94
C ASP A 169 -9.52 -13.84 -5.79
N GLY A 170 -9.23 -12.79 -6.57
CA GLY A 170 -7.94 -12.10 -6.60
C GLY A 170 -7.60 -11.29 -5.35
N LEU A 171 -6.38 -10.75 -5.32
CA LEU A 171 -5.92 -9.85 -4.24
C LEU A 171 -6.36 -8.39 -4.41
N ILE A 172 -6.92 -8.04 -5.57
CA ILE A 172 -7.37 -6.68 -5.92
C ILE A 172 -8.86 -6.66 -6.31
N PRO A 173 -9.59 -5.56 -6.09
CA PRO A 173 -9.18 -4.33 -5.39
C PRO A 173 -8.83 -4.62 -3.91
N VAL A 174 -7.76 -4.01 -3.40
CA VAL A 174 -7.37 -4.17 -1.99
C VAL A 174 -8.41 -3.45 -1.11
N PRO A 175 -9.03 -4.11 -0.11
CA PRO A 175 -9.99 -3.44 0.77
C PRO A 175 -9.28 -2.63 1.85
N ALA A 176 -9.60 -1.33 1.91
CA ALA A 176 -9.06 -0.40 2.89
C ALA A 176 -10.18 0.34 3.62
N LEU A 177 -10.22 0.17 4.94
CA LEU A 177 -11.16 0.85 5.82
C LEU A 177 -10.58 2.20 6.22
N VAL A 178 -11.41 3.24 6.25
CA VAL A 178 -11.00 4.58 6.68
C VAL A 178 -11.95 5.15 7.74
N ALA A 179 -11.39 5.95 8.65
CA ALA A 179 -12.15 6.64 9.69
C ALA A 179 -11.50 8.00 10.01
N GLU A 180 -12.26 8.86 10.68
CA GLU A 180 -11.77 10.14 11.17
C GLU A 180 -10.63 9.94 12.19
N PRO A 181 -9.73 10.92 12.38
CA PRO A 181 -8.72 10.88 13.43
C PRO A 181 -9.31 10.57 14.80
N ALA A 182 -8.80 9.53 15.45
CA ALA A 182 -9.11 9.17 16.83
C ALA A 182 -7.85 8.65 17.53
N ASP A 183 -7.82 8.76 18.85
CA ASP A 183 -6.77 8.12 19.65
C ASP A 183 -6.86 6.60 19.47
N PHE A 184 -5.71 5.93 19.30
CA PHE A 184 -5.67 4.47 19.22
C PHE A 184 -4.38 3.91 19.83
N THR A 185 -4.39 2.63 20.19
CA THR A 185 -3.20 1.94 20.72
C THR A 185 -2.38 1.34 19.58
N SER A 186 -1.11 1.75 19.47
CA SER A 186 -0.16 1.17 18.51
C SER A 186 0.08 -0.31 18.83
N TYR A 187 -0.21 -1.19 17.88
CA TYR A 187 0.06 -2.62 17.98
C TYR A 187 1.55 -2.92 18.20
N ALA A 188 2.45 -2.15 17.59
CA ALA A 188 3.89 -2.39 17.65
C ALA A 188 4.51 -1.99 19.00
N THR A 189 3.94 -0.99 19.68
CA THR A 189 4.58 -0.38 20.87
C THR A 189 3.71 -0.42 22.13
N GLY A 190 2.41 -0.69 22.01
CA GLY A 190 1.43 -0.59 23.09
C GLY A 190 1.15 0.85 23.55
N LYS A 191 1.72 1.86 22.89
CA LYS A 191 1.52 3.28 23.24
C LYS A 191 0.31 3.86 22.52
N VAL A 192 -0.32 4.86 23.13
CA VAL A 192 -1.36 5.66 22.48
C VAL A 192 -0.72 6.54 21.40
N VAL A 193 -1.31 6.51 20.21
CA VAL A 193 -1.12 7.51 19.16
C VAL A 193 -2.31 8.46 19.25
N SER A 194 -2.05 9.75 19.45
CA SER A 194 -3.11 10.74 19.58
C SER A 194 -3.73 11.07 18.22
N ALA A 195 -5.03 11.35 18.19
CA ALA A 195 -5.76 11.91 17.05
C ALA A 195 -5.07 13.18 16.48
N ASN A 196 -4.34 13.93 17.30
CA ASN A 196 -3.61 15.11 16.85
C ASN A 196 -2.34 14.80 16.02
N GLU A 197 -1.81 13.58 16.14
CA GLU A 197 -0.62 13.13 15.41
C GLU A 197 -0.94 12.60 14.01
N ILE A 198 -2.22 12.39 13.69
CA ILE A 198 -2.69 11.78 12.46
C ILE A 198 -3.74 12.64 11.75
N ASP A 199 -3.92 12.45 10.45
CA ASP A 199 -4.91 13.17 9.65
C ASP A 199 -6.09 12.29 9.25
N LEU A 200 -5.93 10.97 9.32
CA LEU A 200 -6.99 9.97 9.21
C LEU A 200 -6.54 8.66 9.85
N ILE A 201 -7.50 7.78 10.11
CA ILE A 201 -7.25 6.37 10.41
C ILE A 201 -7.44 5.55 9.13
N ALA A 202 -6.55 4.59 8.90
CA ALA A 202 -6.75 3.61 7.85
C ALA A 202 -6.30 2.19 8.25
N ARG A 203 -7.02 1.18 7.78
CA ARG A 203 -6.75 -0.25 8.01
C ARG A 203 -6.86 -1.01 6.68
N VAL A 204 -6.06 -2.06 6.52
CA VAL A 204 -6.08 -2.92 5.34
C VAL A 204 -6.21 -4.37 5.79
N VAL A 205 -7.06 -5.12 5.10
CA VAL A 205 -7.15 -6.57 5.20
C VAL A 205 -6.73 -7.18 3.88
N GLY A 206 -5.98 -8.27 3.91
CA GLY A 206 -5.57 -8.96 2.69
C GLY A 206 -4.89 -10.30 2.94
N GLY A 207 -4.40 -10.91 1.87
CA GLY A 207 -3.81 -12.25 1.88
C GLY A 207 -4.85 -13.37 1.73
N ARG A 208 -4.36 -14.61 1.70
CA ARG A 208 -5.17 -15.84 1.73
C ARG A 208 -4.60 -16.74 2.84
N PRO A 209 -5.30 -16.93 3.97
CA PRO A 209 -6.58 -16.31 4.36
C PRO A 209 -6.49 -14.80 4.59
N ALA A 210 -7.65 -14.12 4.57
CA ALA A 210 -7.76 -12.68 4.81
C ALA A 210 -7.39 -12.34 6.26
N VAL A 211 -6.39 -11.50 6.44
CA VAL A 211 -5.92 -11.05 7.76
C VAL A 211 -5.65 -9.55 7.79
N PRO A 212 -5.85 -8.88 8.94
CA PRO A 212 -5.48 -7.49 9.09
C PRO A 212 -3.97 -7.29 8.94
N HIS A 213 -3.60 -6.30 8.13
CA HIS A 213 -2.22 -5.90 7.98
C HIS A 213 -1.76 -5.13 9.23
N LYS A 214 -0.74 -5.64 9.93
CA LYS A 214 -0.28 -5.12 11.24
C LYS A 214 0.32 -3.70 11.18
N ALA A 215 0.72 -3.22 10.00
CA ALA A 215 1.18 -1.85 9.75
C ALA A 215 0.35 -1.21 8.62
N TYR A 216 0.96 -0.74 7.54
CA TYR A 216 0.25 -0.33 6.33
C TYR A 216 1.06 -0.66 5.06
N PRO A 217 0.47 -1.30 4.02
CA PRO A 217 1.18 -1.53 2.76
C PRO A 217 1.57 -0.20 2.11
N GLY A 218 2.83 -0.07 1.66
CA GLY A 218 3.33 1.20 1.09
C GLY A 218 2.55 1.67 -0.14
N THR A 219 2.18 0.74 -1.03
CA THR A 219 1.37 1.02 -2.22
C THR A 219 -0.03 1.53 -1.87
N VAL A 220 -0.67 0.93 -0.86
CA VAL A 220 -1.95 1.44 -0.35
C VAL A 220 -1.74 2.79 0.34
N GLY A 221 -0.63 3.02 1.04
CA GLY A 221 -0.25 4.33 1.59
C GLY A 221 -0.23 5.44 0.54
N ALA A 222 0.48 5.22 -0.57
CA ALA A 222 0.48 6.14 -1.70
C ALA A 222 -0.93 6.37 -2.28
N CYS A 223 -1.72 5.30 -2.43
CA CYS A 223 -3.10 5.36 -2.91
C CYS A 223 -4.02 6.15 -1.96
N THR A 224 -3.92 5.93 -0.65
CA THR A 224 -4.62 6.68 0.39
C THR A 224 -4.24 8.16 0.36
N GLY A 225 -2.95 8.46 0.17
CA GLY A 225 -2.46 9.83 0.00
C GLY A 225 -3.13 10.54 -1.18
N VAL A 226 -3.17 9.89 -2.35
CA VAL A 226 -3.85 10.41 -3.55
C VAL A 226 -5.35 10.58 -3.30
N ALA A 227 -6.02 9.56 -2.76
CA ALA A 227 -7.46 9.59 -2.49
C ALA A 227 -7.83 10.73 -1.54
N ALA A 228 -7.04 10.97 -0.49
CA ALA A 228 -7.23 12.05 0.46
C ALA A 228 -7.11 13.45 -0.15
N ARG A 229 -6.46 13.60 -1.32
CA ARG A 229 -6.35 14.85 -2.08
C ARG A 229 -7.45 15.07 -3.10
N ILE A 230 -8.29 14.07 -3.35
CA ILE A 230 -9.40 14.16 -4.32
C ILE A 230 -10.70 14.46 -3.54
N PRO A 231 -11.25 15.69 -3.64
CA PRO A 231 -12.49 16.05 -2.95
C PRO A 231 -13.63 15.13 -3.36
N GLY A 232 -14.37 14.63 -2.35
CA GLY A 232 -15.54 13.78 -2.55
C GLY A 232 -15.30 12.30 -2.27
N THR A 233 -14.04 11.83 -2.30
CA THR A 233 -13.71 10.43 -1.96
C THR A 233 -14.00 10.12 -0.50
N THR A 234 -14.25 8.85 -0.18
CA THR A 234 -14.41 8.36 1.20
C THR A 234 -13.21 8.72 2.08
N VAL A 235 -11.99 8.64 1.51
CA VAL A 235 -10.75 9.00 2.20
C VAL A 235 -10.69 10.51 2.47
N HIS A 236 -10.94 11.35 1.48
CA HIS A 236 -10.93 12.80 1.65
C HIS A 236 -11.93 13.27 2.71
N ARG A 237 -13.13 12.66 2.74
CA ARG A 237 -14.21 13.01 3.69
C ARG A 237 -13.81 12.83 5.15
N VAL A 238 -12.99 11.82 5.47
CA VAL A 238 -12.54 11.54 6.84
C VAL A 238 -11.16 12.12 7.16
N THR A 239 -10.50 12.75 6.18
CA THR A 239 -9.14 13.28 6.35
C THR A 239 -9.18 14.72 6.82
N ARG A 240 -8.49 15.01 7.93
CA ARG A 240 -8.12 16.38 8.32
C ARG A 240 -7.11 16.93 7.31
N GLN A 241 -7.52 17.90 6.51
CA GLN A 241 -6.71 18.40 5.40
C GLN A 241 -5.51 19.25 5.87
N PRO A 242 -4.25 18.82 5.61
CA PRO A 242 -3.05 19.52 6.09
C PRO A 242 -2.54 20.60 5.10
N GLY A 243 -3.38 21.13 4.21
CA GLY A 243 -2.92 22.00 3.10
C GLY A 243 -1.96 21.24 2.18
N GLU A 244 -0.83 21.83 1.77
CA GLU A 244 0.18 21.17 0.92
C GLU A 244 1.10 20.20 1.68
N GLY A 245 0.94 20.04 2.99
CA GLY A 245 1.79 19.18 3.82
C GLY A 245 1.62 17.67 3.58
N GLU A 246 2.32 16.85 4.37
CA GLU A 246 2.13 15.40 4.34
C GLU A 246 0.81 15.00 4.99
N ILE A 247 0.18 13.97 4.46
CA ILE A 247 -0.97 13.31 5.07
C ILE A 247 -0.45 12.24 6.02
N ARG A 248 -0.77 12.36 7.30
CA ARG A 248 -0.31 11.43 8.35
C ARG A 248 -1.34 10.32 8.55
N ILE A 249 -1.10 9.15 7.98
CA ILE A 249 -2.02 8.00 8.06
C ILE A 249 -1.78 7.26 9.38
N GLY A 250 -2.77 7.26 10.27
CA GLY A 250 -2.79 6.43 11.47
C GLY A 250 -3.13 4.98 11.13
N HIS A 251 -2.13 4.12 11.11
CA HIS A 251 -2.26 2.68 10.89
C HIS A 251 -2.04 1.88 12.18
N MET A 252 -2.34 0.57 12.19
CA MET A 252 -2.31 -0.26 13.42
C MET A 252 -1.03 -0.12 14.25
N SER A 253 0.14 -0.09 13.61
CA SER A 253 1.43 0.06 14.31
C SER A 253 1.89 1.51 14.61
N GLY A 254 1.23 2.56 14.12
CA GLY A 254 1.72 3.93 14.26
C GLY A 254 1.27 4.88 13.16
N VAL A 255 2.15 5.82 12.79
CA VAL A 255 1.85 6.86 11.81
C VAL A 255 2.73 6.68 10.56
N MET A 256 2.13 6.76 9.39
CA MET A 256 2.81 6.78 8.10
C MET A 256 2.55 8.12 7.39
N PRO A 257 3.55 9.02 7.31
CA PRO A 257 3.43 10.21 6.48
C PRO A 257 3.49 9.83 5.00
N VAL A 258 2.61 10.45 4.21
CA VAL A 258 2.56 10.33 2.76
C VAL A 258 2.40 11.72 2.16
N ARG A 259 3.30 12.06 1.24
CA ARG A 259 3.21 13.29 0.48
C ARG A 259 2.52 13.00 -0.84
N ALA A 260 1.41 13.67 -1.11
CA ALA A 260 0.67 13.49 -2.35
C ALA A 260 0.27 14.85 -2.94
N ARG A 261 0.50 15.01 -4.24
CA ARG A 261 -0.01 16.14 -5.04
C ARG A 261 -0.84 15.61 -6.19
N VAL A 262 -2.06 16.12 -6.27
CA VAL A 262 -3.02 15.76 -7.31
C VAL A 262 -3.55 17.05 -7.92
N GLY A 263 -3.31 17.21 -9.22
CA GLY A 263 -3.87 18.29 -10.01
C GLY A 263 -5.15 17.86 -10.71
N ARG A 264 -5.88 18.82 -11.26
CA ARG A 264 -7.06 18.57 -12.10
C ARG A 264 -6.90 19.30 -13.43
N SER A 265 -7.06 18.58 -14.53
CA SER A 265 -7.04 19.13 -15.88
C SER A 265 -8.40 18.90 -16.53
N GLY A 266 -9.29 19.90 -16.44
CA GLY A 266 -10.68 19.74 -16.85
C GLY A 266 -11.43 18.80 -15.90
N GLU A 267 -11.99 17.71 -16.44
CA GLU A 267 -12.68 16.69 -15.63
C GLU A 267 -11.73 15.59 -15.11
N GLU A 268 -10.50 15.51 -15.62
CA GLU A 268 -9.57 14.44 -15.28
C GLU A 268 -8.63 14.83 -14.13
N TRP A 269 -8.48 13.90 -13.18
CA TRP A 269 -7.52 14.00 -12.09
C TRP A 269 -6.15 13.49 -12.54
N LYS A 270 -5.10 14.26 -12.23
CA LYS A 270 -3.72 13.91 -12.54
C LYS A 270 -2.90 13.80 -11.26
N VAL A 271 -2.32 12.63 -11.04
CA VAL A 271 -1.36 12.43 -9.94
C VAL A 271 -0.02 13.00 -10.38
N GLU A 272 0.49 13.97 -9.63
CA GLU A 272 1.82 14.55 -9.86
C GLU A 272 2.86 13.89 -8.96
N GLU A 273 2.44 13.49 -7.76
CA GLU A 273 3.31 12.91 -6.76
C GLU A 273 2.52 12.02 -5.80
N ALA A 274 3.10 10.88 -5.44
CA ALA A 274 2.61 10.02 -4.37
C ALA A 274 3.82 9.37 -3.68
N VAL A 275 4.40 10.10 -2.73
CA VAL A 275 5.69 9.78 -2.10
C VAL A 275 5.51 9.31 -0.67
N TYR A 276 6.20 8.24 -0.32
CA TYR A 276 6.46 7.86 1.05
C TYR A 276 7.90 7.37 1.21
N TYR A 277 8.37 7.33 2.46
CA TYR A 277 9.74 6.94 2.75
C TYR A 277 9.85 5.52 3.29
N ARG A 278 10.94 4.86 2.92
CA ARG A 278 11.36 3.55 3.43
C ARG A 278 12.86 3.53 3.66
N THR A 279 13.32 2.47 4.31
CA THR A 279 14.73 2.16 4.48
C THR A 279 15.01 0.81 3.82
N ALA A 280 16.24 0.57 3.39
CA ALA A 280 16.67 -0.71 2.86
C ALA A 280 18.09 -1.04 3.35
N ARG A 281 18.37 -2.33 3.57
CA ARG A 281 19.69 -2.82 3.95
C ARG A 281 19.89 -4.23 3.42
N ARG A 282 21.00 -4.48 2.73
CA ARG A 282 21.42 -5.83 2.35
C ARG A 282 21.71 -6.65 3.62
N LEU A 283 21.03 -7.78 3.80
CA LEU A 283 21.19 -8.64 4.98
C LEU A 283 22.20 -9.75 4.76
N ALA A 284 22.20 -10.33 3.56
CA ALA A 284 23.09 -11.41 3.16
C ALA A 284 23.24 -11.43 1.64
N GLU A 285 24.34 -12.00 1.17
CA GLU A 285 24.62 -12.30 -0.23
C GLU A 285 25.17 -13.72 -0.32
N GLY A 286 24.75 -14.50 -1.32
CA GLY A 286 25.19 -15.88 -1.45
C GLY A 286 24.33 -16.71 -2.40
N ARG A 287 24.32 -18.03 -2.18
CA ARG A 287 23.61 -19.00 -3.02
C ARG A 287 22.59 -19.78 -2.20
N ALA A 288 21.34 -19.80 -2.65
CA ALA A 288 20.30 -20.67 -2.11
C ALA A 288 20.35 -22.05 -2.78
N TYR A 289 20.15 -23.12 -2.01
CA TYR A 289 20.06 -24.50 -2.50
C TYR A 289 18.64 -25.03 -2.33
N ILE A 290 18.16 -25.77 -3.34
CA ILE A 290 16.86 -26.46 -3.32
C ILE A 290 17.05 -27.95 -3.56
N ARG A 291 16.11 -28.77 -3.10
CA ARG A 291 16.10 -30.21 -3.40
C ARG A 291 15.67 -30.44 -4.84
N THR A 292 16.51 -31.05 -5.67
CA THR A 292 16.18 -31.34 -7.08
C THR A 292 14.92 -32.20 -7.23
N SER A 293 14.66 -33.10 -6.29
CA SER A 293 13.44 -33.92 -6.27
C SER A 293 12.15 -33.12 -6.13
N ALA A 294 12.21 -31.88 -5.64
CA ALA A 294 11.06 -30.99 -5.58
C ALA A 294 10.68 -30.39 -6.95
N LEU A 295 11.58 -30.47 -7.95
CA LEU A 295 11.34 -29.98 -9.32
C LEU A 295 10.68 -31.04 -10.21
N SER A 296 10.82 -32.32 -9.86
CA SER A 296 10.35 -33.46 -10.66
C SER A 296 8.92 -33.90 -10.34
N SER A 297 8.29 -33.35 -9.31
CA SER A 297 6.87 -33.58 -9.00
C SER A 297 6.04 -32.53 -9.74
N GLY A 298 5.47 -32.90 -10.90
CA GLY A 298 4.51 -32.06 -11.62
C GLY A 298 3.25 -31.79 -10.80
N PRO A 299 2.42 -30.80 -11.20
CA PRO A 299 1.18 -30.50 -10.50
C PRO A 299 0.21 -31.67 -10.67
N GLY A 300 0.18 -32.59 -9.69
CA GLY A 300 -0.73 -33.76 -9.72
C GLY A 300 -0.30 -35.00 -8.95
N GLU A 301 0.93 -35.09 -8.42
CA GLU A 301 1.39 -36.29 -7.69
C GLU A 301 1.77 -36.04 -6.22
N ARG A 302 1.09 -35.11 -5.54
CA ARG A 302 1.14 -35.02 -4.08
C ARG A 302 -0.24 -34.89 -3.47
#